data_AF-A0AAJ1QYG3-F1
#
_entry.id   AF-A0AAJ1QYG3-F1
#
_cell.length_a   1.000
_cell.length_b   1.000
_cell.length_c   1.000
_cell.angle_alpha   90.00
_cell.angle_beta   90.00
_cell.angle_gamma   90.00
#
_symmetry.space_group_name_H-M   'P 1'
#
loop_
_entity.id
_entity.type
_entity.pdbx_description
1 polymer ?
#
loop_
_entity_poly.entity_id
_entity_poly.type
_entity_poly.pdbx_seq_one_letter_code
_entity_poly.pdbx_strand_id
1 'polypeptide(L)'
;MKFLKENEGKNFFCYNNRKKSKEYIEESILTNLNKEVVIVYLNGRDIESEYNKEFISEALYGLKHYTKFPHLMKIRNGQLIDKSINNPFFGILNMNKPKAELLGEINHFFQ
;
A
#
# COMPACT_ATOMS: atom_id res chain seq x y z
N MET A 1 7.60 -17.19 7.14
CA MET A 1 7.26 -17.65 8.53
C MET A 1 7.92 -16.85 9.67
N LYS A 2 9.10 -16.23 9.46
CA LYS A 2 9.74 -15.30 10.42
C LYS A 2 9.26 -13.85 10.24
N PHE A 3 9.24 -13.37 8.99
CA PHE A 3 8.74 -12.04 8.61
C PHE A 3 7.35 -11.70 9.18
N LEU A 4 6.37 -12.58 8.97
CA LEU A 4 4.99 -12.35 9.42
C LEU A 4 4.89 -12.25 10.96
N LYS A 5 5.70 -13.02 11.70
CA LYS A 5 5.69 -12.97 13.16
C LYS A 5 6.36 -11.70 13.70
N GLU A 6 7.48 -11.30 13.09
CA GLU A 6 8.23 -10.10 13.51
C GLU A 6 7.51 -8.80 13.16
N ASN A 7 6.61 -8.84 12.19
CA ASN A 7 5.87 -7.68 11.69
C ASN A 7 4.37 -7.77 11.98
N GLU A 8 3.98 -8.58 12.96
CA GLU A 8 2.60 -8.67 13.43
C GLU A 8 2.07 -7.26 13.81
N GLY A 9 0.84 -6.95 13.39
CA GLY A 9 0.23 -5.64 13.63
C GLY A 9 0.64 -4.54 12.64
N LYS A 10 1.66 -4.76 11.79
CA LYS A 10 2.11 -3.74 10.83
C LYS A 10 1.12 -3.54 9.67
N ASN A 11 1.09 -2.31 9.18
CA ASN A 11 0.28 -1.84 8.06
C ASN A 11 1.21 -1.25 7.00
N PHE A 12 0.95 -1.54 5.73
CA PHE A 12 1.78 -1.11 4.61
C PHE A 12 0.92 -0.48 3.52
N PHE A 13 1.36 0.65 3.00
CA PHE A 13 0.82 1.27 1.80
C PHE A 13 1.83 1.12 0.67
N CYS A 14 1.45 0.40 -0.39
CA CYS A 14 2.31 0.08 -1.50
C CYS A 14 1.88 0.81 -2.77
N TYR A 15 2.82 1.46 -3.46
CA TYR A 15 2.56 2.11 -4.74
C TYR A 15 3.79 2.04 -5.64
N ASN A 16 3.63 2.33 -6.94
CA ASN A 16 4.68 2.19 -7.93
C ASN A 16 5.02 3.51 -8.62
N ASN A 17 6.06 3.49 -9.45
CA ASN A 17 6.58 4.64 -10.18
C ASN A 17 5.73 5.13 -11.36
N ARG A 18 4.44 4.78 -11.45
CA ARG A 18 3.54 5.35 -12.46
C ARG A 18 3.35 6.84 -12.19
N LYS A 19 4.03 7.69 -12.97
CA LYS A 19 4.18 9.14 -12.76
C LYS A 19 2.96 9.86 -12.17
N LYS A 20 1.83 9.89 -12.89
CA LYS A 20 0.60 10.56 -12.44
C LYS A 20 0.04 10.00 -11.13
N SER A 21 0.13 8.68 -10.96
CA SER A 21 -0.32 8.01 -9.73
C SER A 21 0.59 8.38 -8.56
N LYS A 22 1.92 8.35 -8.77
CA LYS A 22 2.93 8.71 -7.77
C LYS A 22 2.72 10.13 -7.25
N GLU A 23 2.67 11.11 -8.15
CA GLU A 23 2.49 12.52 -7.82
C GLU A 23 1.25 12.72 -6.93
N TYR A 24 0.09 12.19 -7.37
CA TYR A 24 -1.15 12.31 -6.59
C TYR A 24 -1.07 11.61 -5.22
N ILE A 25 -0.47 10.42 -5.15
CA ILE A 25 -0.35 9.66 -3.90
C ILE A 25 0.48 10.45 -2.88
N GLU A 26 1.65 10.96 -3.29
CA GLU A 26 2.57 11.66 -2.41
C GLU A 26 1.99 12.99 -1.91
N GLU A 27 1.30 13.74 -2.78
CA GLU A 27 0.72 15.03 -2.42
C GLU A 27 -0.58 14.90 -1.61
N SER A 28 -1.43 13.92 -1.94
CA SER A 28 -2.82 13.89 -1.46
C SER A 28 -3.18 12.72 -0.57
N ILE A 29 -2.53 11.56 -0.72
CA ILE A 29 -2.87 10.34 0.04
C ILE A 29 -1.92 10.17 1.23
N LEU A 30 -0.61 10.14 0.98
CA LEU A 30 0.39 9.90 2.03
C LEU A 30 0.32 10.92 3.17
N THR A 31 0.03 12.19 2.83
CA THR A 31 -0.15 13.29 3.79
C THR A 31 -1.31 13.09 4.77
N ASN A 32 -2.25 12.20 4.44
CA ASN A 32 -3.44 11.88 5.25
C ASN A 32 -3.36 10.49 5.90
N LEU A 33 -2.28 9.73 5.67
CA LEU A 33 -2.10 8.43 6.31
C LEU A 33 -1.60 8.58 7.74
N ASN A 34 -1.97 7.61 8.58
CA ASN A 34 -1.33 7.46 9.88
C ASN A 34 0.18 7.25 9.68
N LYS A 35 1.00 7.95 10.48
CA LYS A 35 2.47 7.89 10.44
C LYS A 35 3.03 6.49 10.73
N GLU A 36 2.24 5.61 11.34
CA GLU A 36 2.62 4.21 11.61
C GLU A 36 2.47 3.31 10.37
N VAL A 37 1.80 3.79 9.31
CA VAL A 37 1.69 3.06 8.04
C VAL A 37 3.02 3.11 7.33
N VAL A 38 3.60 1.94 7.13
CA VAL A 38 4.87 1.76 6.43
C VAL A 38 4.66 2.02 4.94
N ILE A 39 5.51 2.87 4.37
CA ILE A 39 5.46 3.19 2.94
C ILE A 39 6.40 2.27 2.17
N VAL A 40 5.85 1.61 1.15
CA VAL A 40 6.61 0.76 0.23
C VAL A 40 6.46 1.31 -1.18
N TYR A 41 7.53 1.88 -1.71
CA TYR A 41 7.55 2.44 -3.06
C TYR A 41 8.30 1.52 -4.01
N LEU A 42 7.62 1.08 -5.07
CA LEU A 42 8.19 0.24 -6.13
C LEU A 42 8.68 1.14 -7.27
N ASN A 43 9.99 1.44 -7.26
CA ASN A 43 10.66 2.18 -8.30
C ASN A 43 11.21 1.26 -9.39
N GLY A 44 10.31 0.79 -10.26
CA GLY A 44 10.67 -0.20 -11.28
C GLY A 44 11.00 -1.55 -10.64
N ARG A 45 12.28 -1.93 -10.63
CA ARG A 45 12.77 -3.16 -9.97
C ARG A 45 13.30 -2.92 -8.55
N ASP A 46 13.37 -1.67 -8.14
CA ASP A 46 13.84 -1.29 -6.82
C ASP A 46 12.68 -1.08 -5.87
N ILE A 47 12.91 -1.49 -4.63
CA ILE A 47 11.95 -1.38 -3.53
C ILE A 47 12.55 -0.41 -2.54
N GLU A 48 11.88 0.72 -2.37
CA GLU A 48 12.24 1.78 -1.45
C GLU A 48 11.30 1.70 -0.24
N SER A 49 11.84 1.35 0.92
CA SER A 49 11.12 1.27 2.19
C SER A 49 12.09 1.31 3.36
N GLU A 50 11.58 1.54 4.58
CA GLU A 50 12.38 1.42 5.82
C GLU A 50 12.77 -0.02 6.17
N TYR A 51 12.20 -1.01 5.47
CA TYR A 51 12.47 -2.42 5.65
C TYR A 51 13.49 -2.96 4.66
N ASN A 52 14.10 -4.09 5.01
CA ASN A 52 15.00 -4.80 4.11
C ASN A 52 14.26 -5.23 2.82
N LYS A 53 14.99 -5.25 1.71
CA LYS A 53 14.43 -5.54 0.38
C LYS A 53 13.91 -6.97 0.26
N GLU A 54 14.59 -7.95 0.85
CA GLU A 54 14.18 -9.36 0.78
C GLU A 54 12.81 -9.60 1.44
N PHE A 55 12.58 -9.01 2.62
CA PHE A 55 11.35 -9.10 3.38
C PHE A 55 10.18 -8.51 2.62
N ILE A 56 10.34 -7.30 2.09
CA ILE A 56 9.29 -6.67 1.30
C ILE A 56 9.04 -7.44 0.01
N SER A 57 10.08 -8.01 -0.62
CA SER A 57 9.91 -8.86 -1.80
C SER A 57 9.08 -10.12 -1.49
N GLU A 58 9.33 -10.78 -0.35
CA GLU A 58 8.53 -11.93 0.11
C GLU A 58 7.06 -11.54 0.34
N ALA A 59 6.82 -10.39 0.99
CA ALA A 59 5.46 -9.87 1.21
C ALA A 59 4.73 -9.57 -0.10
N LEU A 60 5.40 -8.86 -1.01
CA LEU A 60 4.86 -8.47 -2.30
C LEU A 60 4.52 -9.68 -3.19
N TYR A 61 5.30 -10.77 -3.11
CA TYR A 61 5.02 -12.01 -3.84
C TYR A 61 3.70 -12.66 -3.40
N GLY A 62 3.27 -12.42 -2.16
CA GLY A 62 2.01 -12.93 -1.61
C GLY A 62 0.75 -12.18 -2.07
N LEU A 63 0.88 -11.08 -2.82
CA LEU A 63 -0.26 -10.26 -3.24
C LEU A 63 -1.14 -11.00 -4.26
N LYS A 64 -2.45 -11.05 -3.99
CA LYS A 64 -3.42 -11.69 -4.92
C LYS A 64 -3.55 -10.95 -6.24
N HIS A 65 -3.27 -9.64 -6.24
CA HIS A 65 -3.39 -8.77 -7.42
C HIS A 65 -2.18 -7.86 -7.62
N TYR A 66 -0.96 -8.41 -7.53
CA TYR A 66 0.31 -7.68 -7.61
C TYR A 66 0.37 -6.54 -8.65
N THR A 67 -0.23 -6.68 -9.83
CA THR A 67 -0.17 -5.64 -10.89
C THR A 67 -1.08 -4.42 -10.65
N LYS A 68 -2.06 -4.50 -9.75
CA LYS A 68 -3.08 -3.46 -9.55
C LYS A 68 -2.71 -2.50 -8.42
N PHE A 69 -1.65 -1.72 -8.57
CA PHE A 69 -1.29 -0.68 -7.60
C PHE A 69 -2.22 0.55 -7.68
N PRO A 70 -2.49 1.25 -6.56
CA PRO A 70 -1.90 1.03 -5.23
C PRO A 70 -2.50 -0.17 -4.47
N HIS A 71 -1.74 -0.68 -3.50
CA HIS A 71 -2.12 -1.80 -2.64
C HIS A 71 -2.00 -1.43 -1.17
N LEU A 72 -2.88 -2.03 -0.37
CA LEU A 72 -2.79 -2.04 1.07
C LEU A 72 -2.40 -3.44 1.51
N MET A 73 -1.49 -3.54 2.47
CA MET A 73 -1.18 -4.80 3.15
C MET A 73 -1.25 -4.61 4.65
N LYS A 74 -1.69 -5.64 5.37
CA LYS A 74 -1.56 -5.71 6.82
C LYS A 74 -1.22 -7.11 7.27
N ILE A 75 -0.47 -7.22 8.37
CA ILE A 75 -0.12 -8.51 8.95
C ILE A 75 -0.95 -8.70 10.21
N ARG A 76 -1.78 -9.73 10.22
CA ARG A 76 -2.65 -10.08 11.34
C ARG A 76 -2.64 -11.59 11.56
N ASN A 77 -2.52 -12.03 12.80
CA ASN A 77 -2.51 -13.42 13.20
C ASN A 77 -1.52 -14.27 12.39
N GLY A 78 -0.33 -13.72 12.11
CA GLY A 78 0.71 -14.38 11.32
C GLY A 78 0.36 -14.56 9.84
N GLN A 79 -0.61 -13.82 9.30
CA GLN A 79 -1.02 -13.85 7.89
C GLN A 79 -0.87 -12.48 7.25
N LEU A 80 -0.44 -12.46 5.98
CA LEU A 80 -0.50 -11.28 5.14
C LEU A 80 -1.90 -11.16 4.53
N ILE A 81 -2.57 -10.05 4.82
CA ILE A 81 -3.87 -9.69 4.24
C ILE A 81 -3.63 -8.52 3.31
N ASP A 82 -4.09 -8.61 2.07
CA ASP A 82 -3.93 -7.58 1.06
C ASP A 82 -5.24 -7.12 0.43
N LYS A 83 -5.26 -5.87 -0.04
CA LYS A 83 -6.34 -5.31 -0.86
C LYS A 83 -5.76 -4.32 -1.88
N SER A 84 -6.06 -4.56 -3.16
CA SER A 84 -5.87 -3.52 -4.19
C SER A 84 -6.90 -2.41 -4.00
N ILE A 85 -6.44 -1.16 -4.04
CA ILE A 85 -7.29 0.04 -4.09
C ILE A 85 -7.19 0.72 -5.46
N ASN A 86 -6.70 0.02 -6.48
CA ASN A 86 -6.52 0.56 -7.83
C ASN A 86 -7.81 1.15 -8.41
N ASN A 87 -8.92 0.41 -8.36
CA ASN A 87 -10.20 0.86 -8.91
C ASN A 87 -10.71 2.16 -8.24
N PRO A 88 -10.89 2.22 -6.90
CA PRO A 88 -11.32 3.46 -6.26
C PRO A 88 -10.30 4.60 -6.45
N PHE A 89 -9.00 4.30 -6.43
CA PHE A 89 -7.94 5.27 -6.70
C PHE A 89 -8.05 5.92 -8.09
N PHE A 90 -8.19 5.11 -9.16
CA PHE A 90 -8.32 5.66 -10.52
C PHE A 90 -9.68 6.32 -10.76
N GLY A 91 -10.72 5.98 -9.99
CA GLY A 91 -11.96 6.74 -9.94
C GLY A 91 -11.73 8.18 -9.46
N ILE A 92 -10.87 8.38 -8.46
CA ILE A 92 -10.51 9.72 -7.98
C ILE A 92 -9.61 10.42 -8.98
N LEU A 93 -8.52 9.76 -9.41
CA LEU A 93 -7.50 10.38 -10.27
C LEU A 93 -8.05 10.80 -11.64
N ASN A 94 -8.95 10.00 -12.24
CA ASN A 94 -9.44 10.25 -13.59
C ASN A 94 -10.84 10.86 -13.65
N MET A 95 -11.66 10.70 -12.61
CA MET A 95 -13.05 11.15 -12.61
C MET A 95 -13.35 12.21 -11.53
N ASN A 96 -12.33 12.74 -10.85
CA ASN A 96 -12.44 13.73 -9.79
C ASN A 96 -13.44 13.33 -8.69
N LYS A 97 -13.57 12.03 -8.41
CA LYS A 97 -14.39 11.54 -7.30
C LYS A 97 -13.85 12.07 -5.95
N PRO A 98 -14.72 12.25 -4.94
CA PRO A 98 -14.27 12.68 -3.62
C PRO A 98 -13.24 11.70 -3.02
N LYS A 99 -12.07 12.22 -2.60
CA LYS A 99 -11.03 11.38 -1.99
C LYS A 99 -11.39 10.84 -0.60
N ALA A 100 -12.38 11.43 0.06
CA ALA A 100 -12.82 11.04 1.40
C ALA A 100 -13.25 9.57 1.48
N GLU A 101 -13.92 9.06 0.43
CA GLU A 101 -14.33 7.65 0.36
C GLU A 101 -13.12 6.72 0.35
N LEU A 102 -12.12 7.00 -0.49
CA LEU A 102 -10.88 6.21 -0.54
C LEU A 102 -10.12 6.25 0.79
N LEU A 103 -10.02 7.42 1.42
CA LEU A 103 -9.36 7.54 2.72
C LEU A 103 -10.11 6.74 3.80
N GLY A 104 -11.44 6.76 3.76
CA GLY A 104 -12.28 5.90 4.60
C GLY A 104 -12.00 4.42 4.38
N GLU A 105 -11.91 3.98 3.12
CA GLU A 105 -11.56 2.59 2.78
C GLU A 105 -10.16 2.19 3.27
N ILE A 106 -9.17 3.08 3.15
CA ILE A 106 -7.81 2.83 3.63
C ILE A 106 -7.81 2.68 5.15
N ASN A 107 -8.45 3.60 5.86
CA ASN A 107 -8.53 3.56 7.32
C ASN A 107 -9.27 2.32 7.81
N HIS A 108 -10.40 1.98 7.19
CA HIS A 108 -11.16 0.78 7.52
C HIS A 108 -10.36 -0.50 7.27
N PHE A 109 -9.57 -0.54 6.19
CA PHE A 109 -8.71 -1.69 5.93
C PHE A 109 -7.64 -1.87 7.01
N PHE A 110 -7.09 -0.80 7.59
CA PHE A 110 -6.00 -0.88 8.57
C PHE A 110 -6.42 -1.10 10.04
N GLN A 111 -7.72 -0.95 10.33
CA GLN A 111 -8.33 -1.41 11.58
C GLN A 111 -8.22 -2.94 11.72
#